data_AF-A0A367LZ91-F1
#
_entry.id   AF-A0A367LZ91-F1
#
_cell.length_a   1.000
_cell.length_b   1.000
_cell.length_c   1.000
_cell.angle_alpha   90.00
_cell.angle_beta   90.00
_cell.angle_gamma   90.00
#
_symmetry.space_group_name_H-M   'P 1'
#
loop_
_entity.id
_entity.type
_entity.pdbx_description
1 polymer ?
#
loop_
_entity_poly.entity_id
_entity_poly.type
_entity_poly.pdbx_seq_one_letter_code
_entity_poly.pdbx_strand_id
1 'polypeptide(L)'
;ATRFGAFGLNSTYSSARVEDGARKQGWRIGLDYSRTFQPTGTTLTLAGYRYSTEGYRELGDVLGSRDALRHGDTWDSGSYKQRNQFNLLVSQALGGYGNLYLSGSSSDFYDGKSRDTQLQFGYSNTWGQLSYNLAWSRQTTTYYQEQGDQDPG
;
A
#
# COMPACT_ATOMS: atom_id res chain seq x y z
N ALA A 1 -13.98 -1.52 24.01
CA ALA A 1 -13.84 -1.72 22.56
C ALA A 1 -15.21 -2.05 21.96
N THR A 2 -15.64 -1.36 20.92
CA THR A 2 -16.91 -1.58 20.22
C THR A 2 -16.96 -3.00 19.63
N ARG A 3 -18.10 -3.69 19.74
CA ARG A 3 -18.32 -5.04 19.17
C ARG A 3 -17.99 -5.13 17.68
N PHE A 4 -18.02 -3.99 16.99
CA PHE A 4 -17.86 -3.87 15.55
C PHE A 4 -16.45 -3.49 15.08
N GLY A 5 -15.49 -3.24 16.00
CA GLY A 5 -14.15 -2.75 15.63
C GLY A 5 -14.02 -1.23 15.60
N ALA A 6 -12.90 -0.75 15.08
CA ALA A 6 -12.55 0.64 14.84
C ALA A 6 -12.50 0.92 13.34
N PHE A 7 -13.07 2.03 12.91
CA PHE A 7 -13.04 2.51 11.53
C PHE A 7 -12.35 3.87 11.50
N GLY A 8 -11.47 4.08 10.52
CA GLY A 8 -10.83 5.34 10.21
C GLY A 8 -11.17 5.78 8.79
N LEU A 9 -11.35 7.08 8.60
CA LEU A 9 -11.49 7.69 7.28
C LEU A 9 -10.60 8.93 7.26
N ASN A 10 -9.77 9.05 6.23
CA ASN A 10 -8.97 10.23 5.98
C ASN A 10 -9.21 10.74 4.54
N SER A 11 -9.14 12.06 4.37
CA SER A 11 -9.23 12.71 3.08
C SER A 11 -8.24 13.85 2.99
N THR A 12 -7.49 13.89 1.89
CA THR A 12 -6.46 14.88 1.62
C THR A 12 -6.70 15.49 0.25
N TYR A 13 -6.72 16.82 0.16
CA TYR A 13 -6.79 17.56 -1.10
C TYR A 13 -5.42 18.16 -1.45
N SER A 14 -5.05 18.10 -2.73
CA SER A 14 -3.81 18.69 -3.26
C SER A 14 -4.10 19.52 -4.52
N SER A 15 -3.37 20.63 -4.67
CA SER A 15 -3.41 21.50 -5.85
C SER A 15 -1.98 21.97 -6.17
N ALA A 16 -1.42 21.51 -7.27
CA ALA A 16 -0.06 21.84 -7.70
C ALA A 16 -0.06 22.47 -9.12
N ARG A 17 0.91 23.36 -9.37
CA ARG A 17 1.21 23.85 -10.73
C ARG A 17 2.32 22.99 -11.32
N VAL A 18 2.09 22.47 -12.52
CA VAL A 18 3.03 21.59 -13.24
C VAL A 18 3.92 22.40 -14.19
N GLU A 19 4.97 21.78 -14.73
CA GLU A 19 5.93 22.40 -15.66
C GLU A 19 5.28 23.14 -16.84
N ASP A 20 4.16 22.64 -17.35
CA ASP A 20 3.41 23.24 -18.46
C ASP A 20 2.49 24.41 -18.04
N GLY A 21 2.65 24.93 -16.82
CA GLY A 21 1.82 26.00 -16.25
C GLY A 21 0.39 25.58 -15.88
N ALA A 22 -0.04 24.38 -16.27
CA ALA A 22 -1.34 23.81 -15.91
C ALA A 22 -1.47 23.55 -14.40
N ARG A 23 -2.65 23.82 -13.85
CA ARG A 23 -2.99 23.52 -12.44
C ARG A 23 -3.59 22.12 -12.36
N LYS A 24 -2.88 21.18 -11.72
CA LYS A 24 -3.42 19.86 -11.38
C LYS A 24 -3.98 19.86 -9.97
N GLN A 25 -5.16 19.29 -9.80
CA GLN A 25 -5.85 19.16 -8.53
C GLN A 25 -6.24 17.70 -8.34
N GLY A 26 -6.16 17.21 -7.10
CA GLY A 26 -6.51 15.84 -6.80
C GLY A 26 -6.89 15.62 -5.35
N TRP A 27 -7.59 14.52 -5.13
CA TRP A 27 -8.05 14.09 -3.82
C TRP A 27 -7.50 12.68 -3.55
N ARG A 28 -7.13 12.44 -2.30
CA ARG A 28 -6.80 11.12 -1.77
C ARG A 28 -7.78 10.80 -0.67
N ILE A 29 -8.39 9.63 -0.73
CA ILE A 29 -9.27 9.12 0.33
C ILE A 29 -8.68 7.81 0.82
N GLY A 30 -8.59 7.64 2.13
CA GLY A 30 -8.19 6.40 2.78
C GLY A 30 -9.26 5.96 3.76
N LEU A 31 -9.53 4.66 3.77
CA LEU A 31 -10.38 3.99 4.74
C LEU A 31 -9.54 2.98 5.49
N ASP A 32 -9.69 2.88 6.80
CA ASP A 32 -8.98 1.92 7.64
C ASP A 32 -9.98 1.20 8.54
N TYR A 33 -9.78 -0.08 8.77
CA TYR A 33 -10.61 -0.88 9.65
C TYR A 33 -9.76 -1.80 10.51
N SER A 34 -10.04 -1.89 11.80
CA SER A 34 -9.37 -2.83 12.69
C SER A 34 -10.35 -3.43 13.67
N ARG A 35 -10.28 -4.74 13.87
CA ARG A 35 -11.13 -5.45 14.83
C ARG A 35 -10.35 -6.56 15.51
N THR A 36 -10.42 -6.58 16.83
CA THR A 36 -9.95 -7.68 17.66
C THR A 36 -11.14 -8.53 18.09
N PHE A 37 -11.09 -9.82 17.76
CA PHE A 37 -11.99 -10.87 18.21
C PHE A 37 -11.44 -11.45 19.50
N GLN A 38 -12.00 -11.03 20.64
CA GLN A 38 -11.55 -11.47 21.96
C GLN A 38 -11.64 -13.00 22.19
N PRO A 39 -12.69 -13.72 21.73
CA PRO A 39 -12.80 -15.17 22.00
C PRO A 39 -11.67 -16.00 21.40
N THR A 40 -11.09 -15.56 20.28
CA THR A 40 -10.02 -16.27 19.55
C THR A 40 -8.69 -15.51 19.59
N GLY A 41 -8.59 -14.41 20.36
CA GLY A 41 -7.40 -13.56 20.41
C GLY A 41 -6.94 -13.04 19.03
N THR A 42 -7.84 -12.98 18.04
CA THR A 42 -7.49 -12.65 16.66
C THR A 42 -7.70 -11.17 16.39
N THR A 43 -6.64 -10.45 16.00
CA THR A 43 -6.70 -9.07 15.54
C THR A 43 -6.60 -9.03 14.03
N LEU A 44 -7.65 -8.54 13.39
CA LEU A 44 -7.71 -8.26 11.97
C LEU A 44 -7.57 -6.76 11.79
N THR A 45 -6.52 -6.32 11.11
CA THR A 45 -6.31 -4.94 10.69
C THR A 45 -6.28 -4.89 9.18
N LEU A 46 -7.23 -4.18 8.62
CA LEU A 46 -7.31 -3.84 7.21
C LEU A 46 -6.99 -2.36 7.06
N ALA A 47 -5.74 -2.03 6.74
CA ALA A 47 -5.36 -0.68 6.36
C ALA A 47 -5.76 -0.49 4.90
N GLY A 48 -6.89 0.18 4.73
CA GLY A 48 -7.75 -0.03 3.60
C GLY A 48 -7.39 0.80 2.39
N TYR A 49 -8.28 0.61 1.43
CA TYR A 49 -8.20 1.08 0.07
C TYR A 49 -7.93 2.58 0.03
N ARG A 50 -6.70 2.94 -0.36
CA ARG A 50 -6.34 4.33 -0.67
C ARG A 50 -6.57 4.56 -2.15
N TYR A 51 -7.50 5.46 -2.48
CA TYR A 51 -7.71 5.88 -3.85
C TYR A 51 -7.19 7.30 -4.03
N SER A 52 -6.27 7.48 -4.97
CA SER A 52 -5.76 8.80 -5.37
C SER A 52 -6.23 9.08 -6.79
N THR A 53 -6.82 10.25 -7.02
CA THR A 53 -7.08 10.73 -8.40
C THR A 53 -5.76 11.06 -9.09
N GLU A 54 -5.67 10.92 -10.42
CA GLU A 54 -4.48 11.18 -11.24
C GLU A 54 -3.86 12.60 -11.06
N GLY A 55 -4.64 13.56 -10.57
CA GLY A 55 -4.19 14.92 -10.29
C GLY A 55 -3.56 15.15 -8.90
N TYR A 56 -3.50 14.15 -8.03
CA TYR A 56 -2.87 14.26 -6.71
C TYR A 56 -1.34 14.18 -6.84
N ARG A 57 -0.62 15.16 -6.26
CA ARG A 57 0.84 15.24 -6.23
C ARG A 57 1.29 15.41 -4.78
N GLU A 58 2.27 14.63 -4.33
CA GLU A 58 2.91 14.86 -3.03
C GLU A 58 3.92 16.01 -3.16
N LEU A 59 4.08 16.82 -2.11
CA LEU A 59 4.91 18.04 -2.13
C LEU A 59 6.38 17.76 -2.48
N GLY A 60 6.87 16.56 -2.16
CA GLY A 60 8.23 16.11 -2.51
C GLY A 60 8.45 15.96 -4.03
N ASP A 61 7.41 15.59 -4.78
CA ASP A 61 7.49 15.42 -6.24
C ASP A 61 7.62 16.76 -6.96
N VAL A 62 6.97 17.82 -6.43
CA VAL A 62 7.00 19.18 -6.99
C VAL A 62 8.36 19.86 -6.76
N LEU A 63 9.04 19.50 -5.67
CA LEU A 63 10.37 20.01 -5.35
C LEU A 63 11.46 19.23 -6.11
N GLY A 64 11.34 17.90 -6.22
CA GLY A 64 12.26 17.06 -6.99
C GLY A 64 12.25 17.34 -8.49
N SER A 65 11.07 17.56 -9.10
CA SER A 65 10.99 17.87 -10.53
C SER A 65 11.56 19.25 -10.89
N ARG A 66 11.45 20.24 -10.00
CA ARG A 66 12.01 21.59 -10.22
C ARG A 66 13.53 21.63 -10.13
N ASP A 67 14.14 20.74 -9.35
CA ASP A 67 15.60 20.70 -9.18
C ASP A 67 16.29 19.86 -10.27
N ALA A 68 15.64 18.79 -10.74
CA ALA A 68 16.11 17.94 -11.83
C ALA A 68 16.13 18.68 -13.20
N LEU A 69 15.14 19.53 -13.45
CA LEU A 69 15.12 20.41 -14.63
C LEU A 69 16.23 21.45 -14.67
N ARG A 70 16.77 21.85 -13.51
CA ARG A 70 17.91 22.78 -13.45
C ARG A 70 19.23 22.12 -13.81
N HIS A 71 19.29 20.79 -13.78
CA HIS A 71 20.51 20.01 -14.01
C HIS A 71 20.44 19.08 -15.24
N GLY A 72 19.29 19.00 -15.92
CA GLY A 72 19.15 18.22 -17.16
C GLY A 72 18.93 16.72 -16.96
N ASP A 73 18.58 16.30 -15.74
CA ASP A 73 18.35 14.89 -15.40
C ASP A 73 16.86 14.53 -15.40
N THR A 74 16.51 13.36 -15.92
CA THR A 74 15.16 12.76 -15.81
C THR A 74 14.93 12.23 -14.40
N TRP A 75 14.06 12.91 -13.62
CA TRP A 75 13.65 12.45 -12.30
C TRP A 75 12.52 11.42 -12.42
N ASP A 76 12.87 10.13 -12.37
CA ASP A 76 11.92 9.03 -12.18
C ASP A 76 11.66 8.87 -10.68
N SER A 77 10.60 9.49 -10.16
CA SER A 77 10.19 9.25 -8.79
C SER A 77 9.29 8.01 -8.77
N GLY A 78 9.69 6.95 -8.09
CA GLY A 78 8.87 5.74 -7.93
C GLY A 78 7.53 5.94 -7.19
N SER A 79 7.28 7.14 -6.64
CA SER A 79 6.02 7.51 -5.97
C SER A 79 4.97 8.11 -6.92
N TYR A 80 5.36 8.45 -8.17
CA TYR A 80 4.65 9.43 -9.01
C TYR A 80 3.18 9.09 -9.35
N LYS A 81 2.73 7.88 -9.06
CA LYS A 81 1.52 7.30 -9.64
C LYS A 81 0.82 6.26 -8.76
N GLN A 82 1.05 6.17 -7.45
CA GLN A 82 0.39 5.13 -6.63
C GLN A 82 -1.14 5.34 -6.62
N ARG A 83 -1.86 4.47 -7.36
CA ARG A 83 -3.30 4.54 -7.63
C ARG A 83 -4.09 3.95 -6.49
N ASN A 84 -3.79 2.69 -6.17
CA ASN A 84 -4.46 1.90 -5.15
C ASN A 84 -3.42 1.22 -4.27
N GLN A 85 -3.63 1.26 -2.97
CA GLN A 85 -2.88 0.44 -2.01
C GLN A 85 -3.87 -0.30 -1.11
N PHE A 86 -3.69 -1.61 -1.01
CA PHE A 86 -4.44 -2.50 -0.13
C PHE A 86 -3.46 -3.15 0.85
N ASN A 87 -3.70 -3.04 2.15
CA ASN A 87 -2.89 -3.69 3.17
C ASN A 87 -3.78 -4.48 4.15
N LEU A 88 -3.49 -5.76 4.29
CA LEU A 88 -4.16 -6.67 5.21
C LEU A 88 -3.14 -7.19 6.22
N LEU A 89 -3.50 -7.20 7.49
CA LEU A 89 -2.75 -7.81 8.56
C LEU A 89 -3.71 -8.59 9.45
N VAL A 90 -3.44 -9.88 9.61
CA VAL A 90 -4.13 -10.76 10.55
C VAL A 90 -3.11 -11.23 11.55
N SER A 91 -3.39 -11.07 12.84
CA SER A 91 -2.60 -11.67 13.91
C SER A 91 -3.53 -12.48 14.80
N GLN A 92 -3.18 -13.73 15.06
CA GLN A 92 -3.97 -14.62 15.89
C GLN A 92 -3.09 -15.15 17.03
N ALA A 93 -3.43 -14.74 18.25
CA ALA A 93 -2.85 -15.33 19.45
C ALA A 93 -3.47 -16.71 19.68
N LEU A 94 -2.64 -17.75 19.76
CA LEU A 94 -3.04 -19.13 20.06
C LEU A 94 -2.82 -19.47 21.56
N GLY A 95 -2.69 -18.46 22.42
CA GLY A 95 -2.40 -18.63 23.84
C GLY A 95 -1.01 -19.26 24.06
N GLY A 96 -0.96 -20.38 24.80
CA GLY A 96 0.28 -21.09 25.11
C GLY A 96 0.95 -21.78 23.91
N TYR A 97 0.28 -21.81 22.75
CA TYR A 97 0.83 -22.34 21.50
C TYR A 97 1.53 -21.25 20.66
N GLY A 98 1.56 -19.99 21.11
CA GLY A 98 2.28 -18.91 20.44
C GLY A 98 1.36 -17.97 19.64
N ASN A 99 1.90 -17.36 18.59
CA ASN A 99 1.23 -16.33 17.80
C ASN A 99 1.45 -16.56 16.30
N LEU A 100 0.37 -16.47 15.54
CA LEU A 100 0.40 -16.46 14.09
C LEU A 100 0.22 -15.04 13.57
N TYR A 101 0.91 -14.71 12.50
CA TYR A 101 0.66 -13.48 11.75
C TYR A 101 0.67 -13.75 10.25
N LEU A 102 -0.21 -13.04 9.55
CA LEU A 102 -0.32 -13.03 8.10
C LEU A 102 -0.45 -11.58 7.67
N SER A 103 0.47 -11.09 6.86
CA SER A 103 0.40 -9.78 6.24
C SER A 103 0.36 -9.92 4.72
N GLY A 104 -0.37 -9.02 4.08
CA GLY A 104 -0.45 -8.94 2.63
C GLY A 104 -0.61 -7.50 2.19
N SER A 105 0.14 -7.09 1.19
CA SER A 105 -0.01 -5.79 0.57
C SER A 105 -0.06 -5.91 -0.95
N SER A 106 -0.86 -5.06 -1.58
CA SER A 106 -0.92 -4.93 -3.04
C SER A 106 -0.98 -3.45 -3.39
N SER A 107 -0.05 -3.01 -4.24
CA SER A 107 0.06 -1.62 -4.69
C SER A 107 0.00 -1.55 -6.22
N ASP A 108 -0.88 -0.69 -6.73
CA ASP A 108 -1.05 -0.38 -8.14
C ASP A 108 -0.53 1.03 -8.46
N PHE A 109 0.07 1.20 -9.63
CA PHE A 109 0.57 2.49 -10.12
C PHE A 109 -0.08 2.86 -11.47
N TYR A 110 -0.39 4.15 -11.68
CA TYR A 110 -1.03 4.72 -12.88
C TYR A 110 -0.19 4.62 -14.18
N ASP A 111 1.05 4.10 -14.15
CA ASP A 111 1.95 4.09 -15.33
C ASP A 111 2.02 2.76 -16.09
N GLY A 112 1.11 1.82 -15.83
CA GLY A 112 1.15 0.47 -16.43
C GLY A 112 2.33 -0.41 -15.95
N LYS A 113 3.33 0.19 -15.31
CA LYS A 113 4.46 -0.52 -14.71
C LYS A 113 4.07 -1.04 -13.33
N SER A 114 3.92 -2.35 -13.25
CA SER A 114 4.21 -3.13 -12.04
C SER A 114 3.18 -3.06 -10.90
N ARG A 115 2.31 -4.07 -10.79
CA ARG A 115 1.61 -4.36 -9.52
C ARG A 115 2.59 -5.05 -8.58
N ASP A 116 2.88 -4.42 -7.45
CA ASP A 116 3.67 -5.03 -6.39
C ASP A 116 2.74 -5.71 -5.39
N THR A 117 2.85 -7.03 -5.29
CA THR A 117 2.14 -7.82 -4.29
C THR A 117 3.13 -8.48 -3.36
N GLN A 118 2.96 -8.24 -2.06
CA GLN A 118 3.75 -8.86 -1.01
C GLN A 118 2.84 -9.66 -0.10
N LEU A 119 3.26 -10.87 0.24
CA LEU A 119 2.60 -11.74 1.19
C LEU A 119 3.64 -12.21 2.18
N GLN A 120 3.33 -12.12 3.47
CA GLN A 120 4.18 -12.64 4.53
C GLN A 120 3.34 -13.40 5.53
N PHE A 121 3.84 -14.53 5.95
CA PHE A 121 3.25 -15.36 6.96
C PHE A 121 4.33 -15.66 7.99
N GLY A 122 3.96 -15.71 9.25
CA GLY A 122 4.86 -16.25 10.25
C GLY A 122 4.16 -16.75 11.48
N TYR A 123 4.92 -17.52 12.22
CA TYR A 123 4.55 -18.18 13.45
C TYR A 123 5.67 -18.00 14.44
N SER A 124 5.33 -17.55 15.64
CA SER A 124 6.27 -17.43 16.73
C SER A 124 5.73 -18.13 17.96
N ASN A 125 6.61 -18.80 18.69
CA ASN A 125 6.25 -19.38 19.98
C ASN A 125 7.44 -19.31 20.93
N THR A 126 7.15 -19.27 22.23
CA THR A 126 8.15 -19.24 23.30
C THR A 126 7.92 -20.44 24.20
N TRP A 127 8.94 -21.30 24.32
CA TRP A 127 8.93 -22.41 25.26
C TRP A 127 9.96 -22.15 26.37
N GLY A 128 9.46 -21.79 27.55
CA GLY A 128 10.31 -21.43 28.69
C GLY A 128 11.12 -20.17 28.40
N GLN A 129 12.44 -20.33 28.27
CA GLN A 129 13.37 -19.24 27.92
C GLN A 129 13.74 -19.21 26.43
N LEU A 130 13.25 -20.18 25.63
CA LEU A 130 13.64 -20.34 24.23
C LEU A 130 12.54 -19.86 23.30
N SER A 131 12.89 -18.96 22.39
CA SER A 131 11.97 -18.38 21.41
C SER A 131 12.25 -18.93 20.02
N TYR A 132 11.21 -19.38 19.33
CA TYR A 132 11.28 -19.87 17.96
C TYR A 132 10.38 -19.02 17.07
N ASN A 133 10.87 -18.67 15.89
CA ASN A 133 10.15 -17.87 14.92
C ASN A 133 10.35 -18.49 13.54
N LEU A 134 9.25 -18.73 12.85
CA LEU A 134 9.21 -19.15 11.46
C LEU A 134 8.53 -18.03 10.67
N ALA A 135 9.17 -17.60 9.59
CA ALA A 135 8.64 -16.57 8.71
C ALA A 135 8.82 -17.02 7.26
N TRP A 136 7.81 -16.74 6.44
CA TRP A 136 7.81 -16.97 5.02
C TRP A 136 7.29 -15.71 4.34
N SER A 137 8.03 -15.21 3.35
CA SER A 137 7.66 -14.02 2.60
C SER A 137 7.78 -14.29 1.10
N ARG A 138 6.83 -13.77 0.34
CA ARG A 138 6.84 -13.78 -1.12
C ARG A 138 6.51 -12.39 -1.62
N GLN A 139 7.33 -11.90 -2.54
CA GLN A 139 7.08 -10.67 -3.29
C GLN A 139 6.96 -11.01 -4.77
N THR A 140 6.01 -10.39 -5.46
CA THR A 140 5.82 -10.54 -6.90
C THR A 140 5.52 -9.17 -7.48
N THR A 141 6.29 -8.82 -8.52
CA THR A 141 6.16 -7.58 -9.27
C THR A 141 5.62 -7.96 -10.66
N THR A 142 4.38 -7.60 -10.96
CA THR A 142 3.70 -7.96 -12.21
C THR A 142 3.70 -6.79 -13.17
N TYR A 143 4.51 -6.88 -14.24
CA TYR A 143 4.50 -5.91 -15.33
C TYR A 143 3.29 -6.16 -16.24
N TYR A 144 2.45 -5.15 -16.48
CA TYR A 144 1.40 -5.24 -17.49
C TYR A 144 2.01 -4.89 -18.85
N GLN A 145 2.08 -5.86 -19.76
CA GLN A 145 2.46 -5.63 -21.14
C GLN A 145 1.16 -5.43 -21.93
N GLU A 146 0.91 -4.20 -22.38
CA GLU A 146 -0.20 -3.90 -23.30
C GLU A 146 0.01 -4.73 -24.57
N GLN A 147 -0.79 -5.79 -24.72
CA GLN A 147 -0.86 -6.57 -25.94
C GLN A 147 -1.68 -5.73 -26.93
N GLY A 148 -0.99 -4.98 -27.79
CA GLY A 148 -1.63 -4.19 -28.83
C GLY A 148 -2.48 -5.07 -29.73
N ASP A 149 -3.79 -4.77 -29.77
CA ASP A 149 -4.70 -5.34 -30.75
C ASP A 149 -4.18 -4.96 -32.15
N GLN A 150 -3.68 -5.96 -32.88
CA GLN A 150 -3.41 -5.87 -34.31
C GLN A 150 -4.74 -5.94 -35.05
N ASP A 151 -5.19 -4.80 -35.55
CA ASP A 151 -6.33 -4.66 -36.47
C ASP A 151 -5.99 -5.36 -37.81
N PRO A 152 -6.70 -6.42 -38.25
CA PRO A 152 -6.50 -6.99 -39.57
C PRO A 152 -7.36 -6.20 -40.57
N GLY A 153 -6.70 -5.46 -41.46
CA GLY A 153 -7.32 -4.75 -42.59
C GLY A 153 -7.87 -5.66 -43.68
#